data_AF-A0A519VBK2-F1
#
_entry.id   AF-A0A519VBK2-F1
#
_cell.length_a   1.000
_cell.length_b   1.000
_cell.length_c   1.000
_cell.angle_alpha   90.00
_cell.angle_beta   90.00
_cell.angle_gamma   90.00
#
_symmetry.space_group_name_H-M   'P 1'
#
loop_
_entity.id
_entity.type
_entity.pdbx_description
1 polymer ?
#
loop_
_entity_poly.entity_id
_entity_poly.type
_entity_poly.pdbx_seq_one_letter_code
_entity_poly.pdbx_strand_id
1 'polypeptide(L)'
;MSNNNSILLIDSNFDPATSSNCSLIVKMGYDSFSYAIINKKENKVIAVFDEQECENVAKKISDKIKTDSYLGLNFDDIKVASYTANLINIPTELYSEESLEANAQYFAEPHDGNLYVQAQPDFKFNSIFAFDKKT
;
A
#
# COMPACT_ATOMS: atom_id res chain seq x y z
N MET A 1 -15.81 21.40 15.39
CA MET A 1 -15.85 20.01 15.88
C MET A 1 -14.62 19.32 15.34
N SER A 2 -13.83 18.66 16.18
CA SER A 2 -12.64 17.93 15.75
C SER A 2 -13.10 16.60 15.17
N ASN A 3 -13.31 16.53 13.85
CA ASN A 3 -13.57 15.27 13.16
C ASN A 3 -12.26 14.49 13.08
N ASN A 4 -11.94 13.76 14.14
CA ASN A 4 -10.81 12.85 14.13
C ASN A 4 -11.26 11.56 13.43
N ASN A 5 -11.10 11.47 12.12
CA ASN A 5 -11.54 10.32 11.32
C ASN A 5 -10.50 9.18 11.30
N SER A 6 -9.81 9.00 12.43
CA SER A 6 -8.76 8.00 12.58
C SER A 6 -8.95 7.17 13.84
N ILE A 7 -8.50 5.92 13.78
CA ILE A 7 -8.44 4.99 14.91
C ILE A 7 -7.05 4.36 14.97
N LEU A 8 -6.51 4.27 16.19
CA LEU A 8 -5.32 3.47 16.49
C LEU A 8 -5.68 2.50 17.61
N LEU A 9 -5.60 1.20 17.30
CA LEU A 9 -5.68 0.12 18.28
C LEU A 9 -4.31 -0.50 18.40
N ILE A 10 -3.81 -0.64 19.62
CA ILE A 10 -2.50 -1.24 19.88
C ILE A 10 -2.58 -2.14 21.11
N ASP A 11 -1.90 -3.28 21.05
CA ASP A 11 -1.65 -4.10 22.22
C ASP A 11 -0.79 -3.32 23.22
N SER A 12 -1.33 -3.08 24.41
CA SER A 12 -0.65 -2.36 25.48
C SER A 12 0.62 -3.05 25.98
N ASN A 13 0.81 -4.33 25.66
CA ASN A 13 2.00 -5.11 26.01
C ASN A 13 3.03 -5.17 24.87
N PHE A 14 2.81 -4.46 23.76
CA PHE A 14 3.78 -4.43 22.68
C PHE A 14 5.08 -3.77 23.12
N ASP A 15 6.18 -4.51 23.04
CA ASP A 15 7.53 -3.99 23.22
C ASP A 15 8.13 -3.63 21.84
N PRO A 16 8.34 -2.33 21.53
CA PRO A 16 8.92 -1.90 20.26
C PRO A 16 10.30 -2.51 19.94
N ALA A 17 11.05 -2.95 20.96
CA ALA A 17 12.33 -3.63 20.76
C ALA A 17 12.18 -5.00 20.05
N THR A 18 10.97 -5.57 20.04
CA THR A 18 10.64 -6.84 19.36
C THR A 18 10.12 -6.67 17.93
N SER A 19 10.08 -5.43 17.41
CA SER A 19 9.57 -5.10 16.07
C SER A 19 10.25 -5.85 14.93
N SER A 20 11.51 -6.27 15.09
CA SER A 20 12.24 -7.07 14.08
C SER A 20 11.70 -8.48 13.90
N ASN A 21 10.78 -8.93 14.76
CA ASN A 21 10.01 -10.17 14.58
C ASN A 21 8.64 -9.93 13.93
N CYS A 22 8.31 -8.68 13.61
CA CYS A 22 7.02 -8.25 13.12
C CYS A 22 7.11 -7.77 11.67
N SER A 23 5.97 -7.78 11.00
CA SER A 23 5.77 -7.21 9.68
C SER A 23 4.94 -5.95 9.77
N LEU A 24 5.31 -4.94 8.97
CA LEU A 24 4.47 -3.78 8.74
C LEU A 24 3.72 -3.95 7.42
N ILE A 25 2.40 -3.87 7.47
CA ILE A 25 1.55 -3.86 6.27
C ILE A 25 0.95 -2.46 6.16
N VAL A 26 1.15 -1.81 5.02
CA VAL A 26 0.65 -0.46 4.74
C VAL A 26 -0.33 -0.53 3.58
N LYS A 27 -1.46 0.16 3.72
CA LYS A 27 -2.45 0.35 2.66
C LYS A 27 -2.66 1.84 2.41
N MET A 28 -2.49 2.24 1.16
CA MET A 28 -2.73 3.59 0.67
C MET A 28 -3.90 3.51 -0.31
N GLY A 29 -5.08 3.97 0.12
CA GLY A 29 -6.26 4.06 -0.73
C GLY A 29 -6.28 5.34 -1.54
N TYR A 30 -7.37 5.54 -2.29
CA TYR A 30 -7.64 6.80 -2.97
C TYR A 30 -7.74 7.98 -1.98
N ASP A 31 -8.44 7.77 -0.87
CA ASP A 31 -8.73 8.74 0.18
C ASP A 31 -8.52 8.16 1.59
N SER A 32 -7.72 7.10 1.73
CA SER A 32 -7.49 6.44 3.01
C SER A 32 -6.05 6.04 3.22
N PHE A 33 -5.64 6.00 4.48
CA PHE A 33 -4.34 5.51 4.90
C PHE A 33 -4.49 4.60 6.11
N SER A 34 -3.98 3.38 5.99
CA SER A 34 -4.05 2.38 7.05
C SER A 34 -2.71 1.66 7.17
N TYR A 35 -2.38 1.21 8.38
CA TYR A 35 -1.29 0.26 8.57
C TYR A 35 -1.63 -0.75 9.66
N ALA A 36 -0.98 -1.91 9.60
CA ALA A 36 -1.02 -2.91 10.65
C ALA A 36 0.38 -3.43 10.95
N ILE A 37 0.64 -3.66 12.24
CA ILE A 37 1.84 -4.38 12.70
C ILE A 37 1.38 -5.78 13.08
N ILE A 38 1.99 -6.79 12.49
CA ILE A 38 1.64 -8.19 12.74
C ILE A 38 2.89 -8.99 13.14
N ASN A 39 2.77 -9.85 14.14
CA ASN A 39 3.74 -10.91 14.39
C ASN A 39 3.20 -12.19 13.76
N LYS A 40 3.75 -12.57 12.60
CA LYS A 40 3.31 -13.76 11.86
C LYS A 40 3.63 -15.06 12.59
N LYS A 41 4.72 -15.11 13.36
CA LYS A 41 5.12 -16.31 14.12
C LYS A 41 4.13 -16.62 15.25
N GLU A 42 3.64 -15.57 15.90
CA GLU A 42 2.65 -15.67 16.99
C GLU A 42 1.20 -15.59 16.49
N ASN A 43 0.99 -15.42 15.18
CA ASN A 43 -0.31 -15.18 14.57
C ASN A 43 -1.11 -14.05 15.26
N LYS A 44 -0.43 -12.94 15.53
CA LYS A 44 -0.94 -11.84 16.36
C LYS A 44 -0.91 -10.51 15.63
N VAL A 45 -2.02 -9.78 15.68
CA VAL A 45 -2.08 -8.37 15.29
C VAL A 45 -1.70 -7.53 16.49
N ILE A 46 -0.66 -6.72 16.34
CA ILE A 46 -0.09 -5.88 17.40
C ILE A 46 -0.72 -4.49 17.37
N ALA A 47 -0.78 -3.89 16.19
CA ALA A 47 -1.35 -2.57 16.00
C ALA A 47 -2.17 -2.52 14.71
N VAL A 48 -3.23 -1.73 14.74
CA VAL A 48 -4.01 -1.34 13.56
C VAL A 48 -4.26 0.15 13.64
N PHE A 49 -3.82 0.87 12.62
CA PHE A 49 -4.16 2.24 12.37
C PHE A 49 -5.02 2.31 11.11
N ASP A 50 -6.09 3.11 11.16
CA ASP A 50 -6.91 3.41 10.00
C ASP A 50 -7.34 4.87 10.05
N GLU A 51 -7.24 5.56 8.91
CA GLU A 51 -7.72 6.91 8.71
C GLU A 51 -8.40 7.03 7.34
N GLN A 52 -9.65 7.50 7.35
CA GLN A 52 -10.49 7.67 6.16
C GLN A 52 -10.62 9.16 5.81
N GLU A 53 -11.13 9.45 4.61
CA GLU A 53 -11.37 10.81 4.12
C GLU A 53 -10.11 11.69 4.13
N CYS A 54 -8.96 11.10 3.84
CA CYS A 54 -7.68 11.77 3.69
C CYS A 54 -7.69 12.63 2.42
N GLU A 55 -7.82 13.95 2.57
CA GLU A 55 -7.76 14.91 1.44
C GLU A 55 -6.48 14.77 0.59
N ASN A 56 -5.35 14.44 1.24
CA ASN A 56 -4.08 14.21 0.57
C ASN A 56 -3.33 13.07 1.26
N VAL A 57 -3.52 11.85 0.74
CA VAL A 57 -2.90 10.62 1.26
C VAL A 57 -1.37 10.72 1.26
N ALA A 58 -0.76 11.27 0.20
CA ALA A 58 0.70 11.38 0.12
C ALA A 58 1.29 12.28 1.23
N LYS A 59 0.66 13.43 1.49
CA LYS A 59 1.04 14.31 2.59
C LYS A 59 0.81 13.64 3.95
N LYS A 60 -0.35 13.00 4.13
CA LYS A 60 -0.69 12.29 5.37
C LYS A 60 0.38 11.27 5.75
N ILE A 61 0.83 10.48 4.77
CA ILE A 61 1.85 9.46 4.96
C ILE A 61 3.20 10.09 5.30
N SER A 62 3.61 11.13 4.56
CA SER A 62 4.84 11.87 4.83
C SER A 62 4.88 12.43 6.25
N ASP A 63 3.74 12.92 6.75
CA ASP A 63 3.61 13.42 8.11
C ASP A 63 3.62 12.28 9.14
N LYS A 64 2.89 11.18 8.87
CA LYS A 64 2.81 10.01 9.77
C LYS A 64 4.15 9.29 9.92
N ILE A 65 4.92 9.10 8.85
CA ILE A 65 6.26 8.49 8.92
C ILE A 65 7.18 9.29 9.85
N LYS A 66 6.99 10.61 9.97
CA LYS A 66 7.80 11.48 10.83
C LYS A 66 7.29 11.56 12.27
N THR A 67 6.00 11.34 12.49
CA THR A 67 5.33 11.64 13.76
C THR A 67 4.87 10.41 14.52
N ASP A 68 4.64 9.30 13.83
CA ASP A 68 4.22 8.03 14.42
C ASP A 68 5.45 7.17 14.69
N SER A 69 5.82 7.02 15.97
CA SER A 69 7.02 6.30 16.38
C SER A 69 6.98 4.82 15.96
N TYR A 70 5.80 4.24 15.72
CA TYR A 70 5.69 2.84 15.31
C TYR A 70 6.09 2.62 13.85
N LEU A 71 5.89 3.61 12.98
CA LEU A 71 6.29 3.51 11.56
C LEU A 71 7.81 3.61 11.35
N GLY A 72 8.54 4.13 12.34
CA GLY A 72 10.00 4.23 12.32
C GLY A 72 10.73 3.01 12.89
N LEU A 73 10.01 1.96 13.30
CA LEU A 73 10.62 0.75 13.86
C LEU A 73 11.24 -0.14 12.77
N ASN A 74 12.16 -1.01 13.18
CA ASN A 74 12.80 -1.97 12.29
C ASN A 74 11.95 -3.24 12.21
N PHE A 75 11.29 -3.45 11.08
CA PHE A 75 10.45 -4.64 10.83
C PHE A 75 11.21 -5.72 10.03
N ASP A 76 10.78 -6.98 10.17
CA ASP A 76 11.29 -8.12 9.38
C ASP A 76 10.97 -7.94 7.88
N ASP A 77 9.73 -7.56 7.58
CA ASP A 77 9.29 -7.17 6.24
C ASP A 77 8.28 -6.03 6.28
N ILE A 78 8.32 -5.21 5.23
CA ILE A 78 7.37 -4.14 4.99
C ILE A 78 6.66 -4.44 3.67
N LYS A 79 5.33 -4.50 3.71
CA LYS A 79 4.49 -4.69 2.52
C LYS A 79 3.61 -3.47 2.33
N VAL A 80 3.54 -2.98 1.10
CA VAL A 80 2.77 -1.79 0.75
C VAL A 80 1.78 -2.16 -0.36
N ALA A 81 0.51 -1.85 -0.13
CA ALA A 81 -0.54 -1.86 -1.14
C ALA A 81 -0.91 -0.41 -1.46
N SER A 82 -0.77 -0.01 -2.73
CA SER A 82 -1.14 1.33 -3.19
C SER A 82 -2.31 1.26 -4.16
N TYR A 83 -3.25 2.17 -3.99
CA TYR A 83 -4.22 2.51 -5.01
C TYR A 83 -3.54 3.22 -6.18
N THR A 84 -4.01 2.92 -7.38
CA THR A 84 -3.82 3.70 -8.60
C THR A 84 -5.05 3.49 -9.48
N ALA A 85 -5.47 4.54 -10.19
CA ALA A 85 -6.51 4.41 -11.22
C ALA A 85 -5.98 3.70 -12.49
N ASN A 86 -4.65 3.70 -12.65
CA ASN A 86 -3.95 3.12 -13.78
C ASN A 86 -3.57 1.67 -13.50
N LEU A 87 -4.57 0.78 -13.50
CA LEU A 87 -4.42 -0.66 -13.29
C LEU A 87 -5.27 -1.43 -14.30
N ILE A 88 -4.67 -2.38 -15.00
CA ILE A 88 -5.34 -3.28 -15.94
C ILE A 88 -4.91 -4.71 -15.63
N ASN A 89 -5.86 -5.63 -15.57
CA ASN A 89 -5.57 -7.06 -15.46
C ASN A 89 -5.74 -7.73 -16.83
N ILE A 90 -4.67 -8.34 -17.33
CA ILE A 90 -4.65 -9.02 -18.63
C ILE A 90 -4.50 -10.53 -18.38
N PRO A 91 -5.40 -11.38 -18.92
CA PRO A 91 -5.23 -12.83 -18.86
C PRO A 91 -3.84 -13.25 -19.33
N THR A 92 -3.22 -14.22 -18.65
CA THR A 92 -1.82 -14.62 -18.93
C THR A 92 -1.61 -14.99 -20.40
N GLU A 93 -2.61 -15.60 -21.04
CA GLU A 93 -2.58 -16.00 -22.45
C GLU A 93 -2.62 -14.83 -23.45
N LEU A 94 -3.06 -13.63 -23.02
CA LEU A 94 -3.12 -12.42 -23.84
C LEU A 94 -1.99 -11.44 -23.53
N TYR A 95 -1.20 -11.70 -22.47
CA TYR A 95 -0.10 -10.84 -22.06
C TYR A 95 1.13 -11.05 -22.93
N SER A 96 1.75 -9.94 -23.35
CA SER A 96 3.07 -9.90 -23.99
C SER A 96 3.82 -8.65 -23.52
N GLU A 97 5.13 -8.76 -23.29
CA GLU A 97 5.97 -7.60 -22.98
C GLU A 97 5.98 -6.58 -24.15
N GLU A 98 5.85 -7.06 -25.39
CA GLU A 98 5.83 -6.20 -26.59
C GLU A 98 4.59 -5.30 -26.66
N SER A 99 3.49 -5.68 -25.99
CA SER A 99 2.24 -4.91 -25.97
C SER A 99 2.07 -4.04 -24.72
N LEU A 100 3.06 -3.99 -23.83
CA LEU A 100 2.97 -3.30 -22.55
C LEU A 100 2.54 -1.82 -22.70
N GLU A 101 3.23 -1.07 -23.55
CA GLU A 101 2.90 0.33 -23.85
C GLU A 101 1.55 0.48 -24.56
N ALA A 102 1.22 -0.44 -25.46
CA ALA A 102 -0.08 -0.44 -26.12
C ALA A 102 -1.21 -0.67 -25.12
N ASN A 103 -1.01 -1.46 -24.07
CA ASN A 103 -2.01 -1.66 -23.03
C ASN A 103 -2.17 -0.43 -22.13
N ALA A 104 -1.10 0.34 -21.91
CA ALA A 104 -1.13 1.57 -21.11
C ALA A 104 -2.04 2.66 -21.71
N GLN A 105 -2.38 2.58 -23.00
CA GLN A 105 -3.33 3.52 -23.64
C GLN A 105 -4.74 3.47 -23.03
N TYR A 106 -5.08 2.39 -22.32
CA TYR A 106 -6.39 2.20 -21.67
C TYR A 106 -6.41 2.65 -20.20
N PHE A 107 -5.32 3.23 -19.71
CA PHE A 107 -5.29 3.85 -18.40
C PHE A 107 -6.25 5.03 -18.31
N ALA A 108 -6.83 5.20 -17.12
CA ALA A 108 -7.81 6.24 -16.87
C ALA A 108 -7.15 7.63 -16.78
N GLU A 109 -5.92 7.70 -16.28
CA GLU A 109 -5.18 8.93 -16.03
C GLU A 109 -3.83 8.93 -16.74
N PRO A 110 -3.25 10.11 -17.07
CA PRO A 110 -1.87 10.19 -17.55
C PRO A 110 -0.88 9.60 -16.54
N HIS A 111 0.01 8.73 -17.00
CA HIS A 111 1.03 8.11 -16.16
C HIS A 111 2.40 8.80 -16.31
N ASP A 112 3.28 8.58 -15.33
CA ASP A 112 4.63 9.15 -15.25
C ASP A 112 5.65 8.55 -16.25
N GLY A 113 5.20 7.62 -17.10
CA GLY A 113 6.03 6.87 -18.05
C GLY A 113 6.58 5.56 -17.50
N ASN A 114 6.42 5.26 -16.20
CA ASN A 114 6.86 3.99 -15.63
C ASN A 114 5.71 2.98 -15.62
N LEU A 115 5.91 1.86 -16.33
CA LEU A 115 4.98 0.74 -16.35
C LEU A 115 5.52 -0.39 -15.48
N TYR A 116 4.68 -0.91 -14.61
CA TYR A 116 4.99 -2.03 -13.73
C TYR A 116 4.09 -3.21 -14.09
N VAL A 117 4.65 -4.41 -13.96
CA VAL A 117 3.91 -5.66 -14.19
C VAL A 117 4.05 -6.54 -12.98
N GLN A 118 2.92 -7.04 -12.48
CA GLN A 118 2.88 -8.06 -11.45
C GLN A 118 2.14 -9.28 -12.00
N ALA A 119 2.88 -10.38 -12.17
CA ALA A 119 2.29 -11.66 -12.51
C ALA A 119 1.47 -12.22 -11.34
N GLN A 120 0.32 -12.81 -11.64
CA GLN A 120 -0.56 -13.49 -10.69
C GLN A 120 -0.81 -14.93 -11.16
N PRO A 121 0.18 -15.84 -11.06
CA PRO A 121 0.13 -17.17 -11.66
C PRO A 121 -1.06 -18.01 -11.17
N ASP A 122 -1.36 -17.92 -9.86
CA ASP A 122 -2.46 -18.64 -9.23
C ASP A 122 -3.84 -18.21 -9.76
N PHE A 123 -3.92 -16.98 -10.29
CA PHE A 123 -5.15 -16.40 -10.84
C PHE A 123 -5.14 -16.26 -12.37
N LYS A 124 -4.05 -16.65 -13.04
CA LYS A 124 -3.88 -16.66 -14.51
C LYS A 124 -4.07 -15.28 -15.17
N PHE A 125 -3.56 -14.23 -14.54
CA PHE A 125 -3.46 -12.90 -15.17
C PHE A 125 -2.17 -12.18 -14.79
N ASN A 126 -1.88 -11.08 -15.49
CA ASN A 126 -0.87 -10.11 -15.15
C ASN A 126 -1.54 -8.77 -14.88
N SER A 127 -1.17 -8.12 -13.77
CA SER A 127 -1.55 -6.74 -13.49
C SER A 127 -0.53 -5.81 -14.09
N ILE A 128 -0.93 -4.98 -15.05
CA ILE A 128 -0.14 -3.85 -15.54
C ILE A 128 -0.63 -2.62 -14.81
N PHE A 129 0.28 -1.87 -14.20
CA PHE A 129 -0.09 -0.65 -13.50
C PHE A 129 0.98 0.42 -13.61
N ALA A 130 0.55 1.66 -13.41
CA ALA A 130 1.42 2.82 -13.35
C ALA A 130 0.93 3.79 -12.26
N PHE A 131 1.76 4.75 -11.90
CA PHE A 131 1.36 5.82 -11.01
C PHE A 131 1.10 7.09 -11.80
N ASP A 132 0.15 7.87 -11.32
CA ASP A 132 -0.26 9.12 -11.96
C ASP A 132 0.93 10.07 -12.04
N LYS A 133 1.07 10.72 -13.20
CA LYS A 133 2.06 11.77 -13.36
C LYS A 133 1.69 12.91 -12.41
N LYS A 134 2.49 13.13 -11.37
CA LYS A 134 2.34 14.31 -10.51
C LYS A 134 2.43 15.56 -11.39
N THR A 135 1.32 16.28 -11.54
CA THR A 135 1.29 17.66 -12.05
C THR A 135 1.85 18.62 -11.02
#